data_AF-A0AAE9H0Y0-F1
#
_entry.id   AF-A0AAE9H0Y0-F1
#
_cell.length_a   1.000
_cell.length_b   1.000
_cell.length_c   1.000
_cell.angle_alpha   90.00
_cell.angle_beta   90.00
_cell.angle_gamma   90.00
#
_symmetry.space_group_name_H-M   'P 1'
#
loop_
_entity.id
_entity.type
_entity.pdbx_description
1 polymer ?
#
loop_
_entity_poly.entity_id
_entity_poly.type
_entity_poly.pdbx_seq_one_letter_code
_entity_poly.pdbx_strand_id
1 'polypeptide(L)'
;MKYRIWYSTEEFADFIIDHTDLKDKECVKKKMYESDANNAKNFHAMPDHIKKILYLDAPDLIVEIDQEPIFSVEVSTEAGTGHNVFQRFARLAASVENNVPAFYIYPEAVIISRERGSTKWDKINPLIFKALENVMSIYHIPALFYYFPSDFKSCPDNAILSGNQNTGGLLYEPNRKYAGSPLSVDTEMRKMFCAINEVIEVFEKTGIIEGRKKLLGKYNIKEHKNWMSEEYYKKDGHQDMSPLSATIKIPTVYLLNYLECKSYSIGELLRSREETILYKVNAKFRGDPYPGALAAIDYLCCREGVSFEERKYNLVLVWSDVEIDDNAETIKLIGTKGKIDDFIHAVQNSENKNILNKDYNELKRKGEIPRYYMQVRYGSTYSKAKHIRVFSYFADAILFPDGSLWRDA
;
A
#
# COMPACT_ATOMS: atom_id res chain seq x y z
N MET A 1 -30.66 -3.50 0.55
CA MET A 1 -29.24 -3.88 0.48
C MET A 1 -28.62 -3.57 1.83
N LYS A 2 -27.93 -4.53 2.45
CA LYS A 2 -27.36 -4.35 3.78
C LYS A 2 -25.90 -3.96 3.65
N TYR A 3 -25.55 -2.79 4.18
CA TYR A 3 -24.18 -2.30 4.16
C TYR A 3 -23.45 -2.74 5.41
N ARG A 4 -22.20 -3.17 5.25
CA ARG A 4 -21.30 -3.43 6.37
C ARG A 4 -20.02 -2.63 6.20
N ILE A 5 -19.64 -1.93 7.26
CA ILE A 5 -18.47 -1.07 7.29
C ILE A 5 -17.46 -1.70 8.23
N TRP A 6 -16.37 -2.21 7.67
CA TRP A 6 -15.22 -2.70 8.40
C TRP A 6 -14.28 -1.54 8.69
N TYR A 7 -13.96 -1.29 9.95
CA TYR A 7 -13.24 -0.08 10.35
C TYR A 7 -12.03 -0.36 11.22
N SER A 8 -10.95 0.40 10.99
CA SER A 8 -9.83 0.54 11.91
C SER A 8 -10.20 1.49 13.06
N THR A 9 -10.75 2.67 12.77
CA THR A 9 -11.26 3.62 13.78
C THR A 9 -12.75 3.87 13.55
N GLU A 10 -13.53 3.90 14.64
CA GLU A 10 -14.99 3.98 14.53
C GLU A 10 -15.45 5.37 14.13
N GLU A 11 -14.74 6.39 14.60
CA GLU A 11 -14.97 7.81 14.31
C GLU A 11 -14.80 8.12 12.81
N PHE A 12 -13.82 7.47 12.15
CA PHE A 12 -13.65 7.61 10.71
C PHE A 12 -14.73 6.85 9.92
N ALA A 13 -15.24 5.75 10.45
CA ALA A 13 -16.39 5.07 9.86
C ALA A 13 -17.65 5.93 9.92
N ASP A 14 -17.90 6.58 11.07
CA ASP A 14 -19.01 7.53 11.21
C ASP A 14 -18.83 8.72 10.26
N PHE A 15 -17.61 9.25 10.13
CA PHE A 15 -17.30 10.30 9.18
C PHE A 15 -17.69 9.94 7.73
N ILE A 16 -17.30 8.74 7.26
CA ILE A 16 -17.66 8.30 5.90
C ILE A 16 -19.16 8.04 5.78
N ILE A 17 -19.80 7.44 6.79
CA ILE A 17 -21.23 7.15 6.74
C ILE A 17 -22.04 8.44 6.63
N ASP A 18 -21.81 9.41 7.51
CA ASP A 18 -22.66 10.59 7.63
C ASP A 18 -22.51 11.60 6.48
N HIS A 19 -21.39 11.57 5.76
CA HIS A 19 -21.10 12.48 4.65
C HIS A 19 -21.32 11.85 3.27
N THR A 20 -21.78 10.62 3.21
CA THR A 20 -22.11 9.91 1.96
C THR A 20 -23.57 9.44 1.98
N ASP A 21 -24.01 8.82 0.90
CA ASP A 21 -25.36 8.25 0.80
C ASP A 21 -25.56 7.05 1.73
N LEU A 22 -24.50 6.56 2.39
CA LEU A 22 -24.57 5.51 3.42
C LEU A 22 -25.40 5.92 4.64
N LYS A 23 -25.48 7.22 4.96
CA LYS A 23 -26.28 7.74 6.09
C LYS A 23 -27.76 7.35 5.99
N ASP A 24 -28.25 7.19 4.76
CA ASP A 24 -29.63 6.86 4.44
C ASP A 24 -29.84 5.34 4.24
N LYS A 25 -28.83 4.52 4.57
CA LYS A 25 -28.84 3.06 4.39
C LYS A 25 -28.77 2.31 5.71
N GLU A 26 -29.21 1.05 5.70
CA GLU A 26 -28.98 0.13 6.82
C GLU A 26 -27.50 -0.26 6.87
N CYS A 27 -26.77 0.38 7.78
CA CYS A 27 -25.33 0.18 7.98
C CYS A 27 -25.04 -0.63 9.26
N VAL A 28 -24.18 -1.64 9.15
CA VAL A 28 -23.63 -2.38 10.29
C VAL A 28 -22.12 -2.14 10.36
N LYS A 29 -21.67 -1.45 11.41
CA LYS A 29 -20.25 -1.27 11.68
C LYS A 29 -19.65 -2.54 12.31
N LYS A 30 -18.45 -2.93 11.89
CA LYS A 30 -17.67 -4.03 12.45
C LYS A 30 -16.20 -3.62 12.57
N LYS A 31 -15.61 -3.88 13.74
CA LYS A 31 -14.17 -3.71 13.90
C LYS A 31 -13.42 -4.60 12.92
N MET A 32 -12.50 -4.02 12.17
CA MET A 32 -11.58 -4.72 11.30
C MET A 32 -10.38 -5.17 12.12
N TYR A 33 -10.02 -6.45 12.02
CA TYR A 33 -8.78 -6.98 12.58
C TYR A 33 -7.78 -7.08 11.43
N GLU A 34 -6.66 -6.37 11.53
CA GLU A 34 -5.80 -6.05 10.39
C GLU A 34 -4.93 -7.22 9.92
N SER A 35 -4.50 -8.08 10.85
CA SER A 35 -3.76 -9.30 10.53
C SER A 35 -3.73 -10.27 11.72
N ASP A 36 -3.47 -11.55 11.45
CA ASP A 36 -3.19 -12.54 12.51
C ASP A 36 -1.92 -12.15 13.29
N ALA A 37 -0.97 -11.53 12.59
CA ALA A 37 0.27 -11.05 13.17
C ALA A 37 0.08 -10.06 14.33
N ASN A 38 -0.91 -9.18 14.24
CA ASN A 38 -1.18 -8.15 15.25
C ASN A 38 -2.41 -8.49 16.12
N ASN A 39 -3.38 -9.22 15.56
CA ASN A 39 -4.68 -9.50 16.18
C ASN A 39 -5.03 -11.00 16.18
N ALA A 40 -4.07 -11.84 16.59
CA ALA A 40 -4.18 -13.30 16.62
C ALA A 40 -5.48 -13.85 17.24
N LYS A 41 -6.03 -13.15 18.24
CA LYS A 41 -7.24 -13.58 18.94
C LYS A 41 -8.51 -13.50 18.10
N ASN A 42 -8.60 -12.54 17.16
CA ASN A 42 -9.87 -12.23 16.49
C ASN A 42 -9.77 -12.30 14.96
N PHE A 43 -8.58 -12.25 14.36
CA PHE A 43 -8.41 -12.23 12.91
C PHE A 43 -9.03 -13.45 12.20
N HIS A 44 -9.05 -14.61 12.85
CA HIS A 44 -9.67 -15.82 12.31
C HIS A 44 -11.14 -15.62 11.92
N ALA A 45 -11.85 -14.75 12.64
CA ALA A 45 -13.27 -14.45 12.42
C ALA A 45 -13.52 -13.44 11.28
N MET A 46 -12.47 -12.83 10.72
CA MET A 46 -12.61 -11.99 9.54
C MET A 46 -13.10 -12.82 8.34
N PRO A 47 -14.12 -12.38 7.59
CA PRO A 47 -14.57 -13.09 6.40
C PRO A 47 -13.48 -13.21 5.34
N ASP A 48 -13.55 -14.29 4.57
CA ASP A 48 -12.50 -14.64 3.61
C ASP A 48 -12.33 -13.59 2.50
N HIS A 49 -13.44 -13.00 2.03
CA HIS A 49 -13.40 -11.93 1.03
C HIS A 49 -12.78 -10.63 1.56
N ILE A 50 -12.88 -10.36 2.87
CA ILE A 50 -12.17 -9.24 3.51
C ILE A 50 -10.69 -9.59 3.68
N LYS A 51 -10.36 -10.80 4.14
CA LYS A 51 -8.96 -11.26 4.26
C LYS A 51 -8.20 -11.18 2.94
N LYS A 52 -8.88 -11.34 1.79
CA LYS A 52 -8.31 -11.13 0.46
C LYS A 52 -7.85 -9.70 0.20
N ILE A 53 -8.47 -8.70 0.84
CA ILE A 53 -8.02 -7.29 0.77
C ILE A 53 -6.89 -7.05 1.78
N LEU A 54 -6.92 -7.70 2.94
CA LEU A 54 -5.94 -7.51 4.04
C LEU A 54 -4.60 -8.26 3.85
N TYR A 55 -4.42 -8.97 2.74
CA TYR A 55 -3.33 -9.95 2.60
C TYR A 55 -1.92 -9.34 2.59
N LEU A 56 -1.78 -8.10 2.13
CA LEU A 56 -0.55 -7.32 2.25
C LEU A 56 -0.53 -6.53 3.55
N ASP A 57 -1.46 -5.58 3.68
CA ASP A 57 -1.69 -4.76 4.86
C ASP A 57 -3.15 -4.24 4.85
N ALA A 58 -3.63 -3.76 5.99
CA ALA A 58 -5.03 -3.35 6.12
C ALA A 58 -5.25 -1.88 5.75
N PRO A 59 -6.28 -1.53 4.95
CA PRO A 59 -6.73 -0.15 4.80
C PRO A 59 -7.40 0.34 6.09
N ASP A 60 -7.70 1.64 6.21
CA ASP A 60 -8.41 2.18 7.37
C ASP A 60 -9.91 1.82 7.40
N LEU A 61 -10.53 1.63 6.23
CA LEU A 61 -11.96 1.31 6.11
C LEU A 61 -12.25 0.47 4.86
N ILE A 62 -13.19 -0.48 4.97
CA ILE A 62 -13.74 -1.25 3.83
C ILE A 62 -15.26 -1.26 3.95
N VAL A 63 -15.96 -0.93 2.87
CA VAL A 63 -17.42 -1.06 2.79
C VAL A 63 -17.79 -2.22 1.88
N GLU A 64 -18.74 -3.04 2.32
CA GLU A 64 -19.33 -4.12 1.53
C GLU A 64 -20.86 -3.98 1.46
N ILE A 65 -21.44 -4.48 0.37
CA ILE A 65 -22.88 -4.70 0.21
C ILE A 65 -23.10 -6.20 0.10
N ASP A 66 -23.96 -6.76 0.94
CA ASP A 66 -24.39 -8.17 0.84
C ASP A 66 -23.20 -9.17 0.72
N GLN A 67 -22.10 -8.90 1.45
CA GLN A 67 -20.82 -9.65 1.50
C GLN A 67 -19.85 -9.44 0.33
N GLU A 68 -20.11 -8.47 -0.53
CA GLU A 68 -19.19 -8.09 -1.61
C GLU A 68 -18.59 -6.70 -1.32
N PRO A 69 -17.25 -6.58 -1.20
CA PRO A 69 -16.58 -5.31 -1.02
C PRO A 69 -16.81 -4.38 -2.21
N ILE A 70 -17.21 -3.15 -1.91
CA ILE A 70 -17.54 -2.13 -2.90
C ILE A 70 -16.53 -0.98 -2.95
N PHE A 71 -15.87 -0.66 -1.84
CA PHE A 71 -14.71 0.23 -1.84
C PHE A 71 -13.93 0.13 -0.53
N SER A 72 -12.68 0.61 -0.55
CA SER A 72 -11.86 0.83 0.63
C SER A 72 -11.37 2.28 0.71
N VAL A 73 -11.18 2.78 1.92
CA VAL A 73 -10.62 4.11 2.17
C VAL A 73 -9.37 3.98 3.05
N GLU A 74 -8.35 4.73 2.69
CA GLU A 74 -7.07 4.83 3.39
C GLU A 74 -6.79 6.29 3.70
N VAL A 75 -6.38 6.61 4.93
CA VAL A 75 -6.13 7.99 5.37
C VAL A 75 -4.80 8.13 6.11
N SER A 76 -3.94 9.03 5.63
CA SER A 76 -2.69 9.37 6.27
C SER A 76 -2.60 10.86 6.57
N THR A 77 -1.88 11.18 7.64
CA THR A 77 -1.52 12.54 8.06
C THR A 77 0.00 12.77 8.00
N GLU A 78 0.74 11.81 7.45
CA GLU A 78 2.20 11.85 7.40
C GLU A 78 2.71 12.83 6.33
N ALA A 79 3.95 13.30 6.51
CA ALA A 79 4.60 14.14 5.52
C ALA A 79 4.87 13.35 4.22
N GLY A 80 4.65 13.97 3.06
CA GLY A 80 4.56 13.27 1.76
C GLY A 80 5.85 13.18 0.94
N THR A 81 6.98 13.68 1.42
CA THR A 81 8.23 13.74 0.65
C THR A 81 8.86 12.36 0.42
N GLY A 82 9.46 12.18 -0.77
CA GLY A 82 10.24 11.01 -1.13
C GLY A 82 9.41 9.72 -1.09
N HIS A 83 9.84 8.76 -0.29
CA HIS A 83 9.19 7.44 -0.16
C HIS A 83 7.90 7.47 0.69
N ASN A 84 7.67 8.53 1.47
CA ASN A 84 6.69 8.48 2.55
C ASN A 84 5.25 8.36 2.06
N VAL A 85 4.90 9.06 0.97
CA VAL A 85 3.55 8.97 0.37
C VAL A 85 3.19 7.55 -0.08
N PHE A 86 4.20 6.73 -0.38
CA PHE A 86 4.02 5.36 -0.86
C PHE A 86 3.87 4.34 0.27
N GLN A 87 4.12 4.70 1.54
CA GLN A 87 4.11 3.76 2.67
C GLN A 87 2.85 2.88 2.72
N ARG A 88 1.70 3.47 2.39
CA ARG A 88 0.39 2.83 2.42
C ARG A 88 -0.04 2.26 1.05
N PHE A 89 0.80 2.38 0.02
CA PHE A 89 0.46 2.02 -1.35
C PHE A 89 0.12 0.53 -1.51
N ALA A 90 0.78 -0.36 -0.78
CA ALA A 90 0.48 -1.80 -0.80
C ALA A 90 -0.98 -2.12 -0.38
N ARG A 91 -1.59 -1.29 0.48
CA ARG A 91 -3.00 -1.42 0.90
C ARG A 91 -3.94 -1.11 -0.28
N LEU A 92 -3.61 -0.06 -1.03
CA LEU A 92 -4.36 0.37 -2.21
C LEU A 92 -4.25 -0.67 -3.33
N ALA A 93 -3.04 -1.17 -3.59
CA ALA A 93 -2.80 -2.24 -4.56
C ALA A 93 -3.60 -3.50 -4.21
N ALA A 94 -3.57 -3.93 -2.95
CA ALA A 94 -4.32 -5.11 -2.51
C ALA A 94 -5.84 -4.97 -2.71
N SER A 95 -6.42 -3.80 -2.46
CA SER A 95 -7.83 -3.54 -2.75
C SER A 95 -8.13 -3.64 -4.25
N VAL A 96 -7.34 -2.95 -5.08
CA VAL A 96 -7.56 -2.88 -6.52
C VAL A 96 -7.36 -4.25 -7.20
N GLU A 97 -6.34 -5.01 -6.79
CA GLU A 97 -6.10 -6.40 -7.22
C GLU A 97 -7.29 -7.32 -6.94
N ASN A 98 -8.08 -7.01 -5.91
CA ASN A 98 -9.30 -7.73 -5.55
C ASN A 98 -10.57 -7.10 -6.12
N ASN A 99 -10.45 -6.24 -7.13
CA ASN A 99 -11.55 -5.52 -7.78
C ASN A 99 -12.34 -4.60 -6.86
N VAL A 100 -11.67 -4.02 -5.86
CA VAL A 100 -12.25 -3.09 -4.89
C VAL A 100 -11.70 -1.69 -5.15
N PRO A 101 -12.54 -0.73 -5.57
CA PRO A 101 -12.17 0.67 -5.68
C PRO A 101 -11.50 1.19 -4.41
N ALA A 102 -10.43 1.97 -4.56
CA ALA A 102 -9.65 2.49 -3.44
C ALA A 102 -9.66 4.03 -3.44
N PHE A 103 -9.86 4.61 -2.25
CA PHE A 103 -9.80 6.05 -2.00
C PHE A 103 -8.64 6.33 -1.04
N TYR A 104 -7.71 7.18 -1.44
CA TYR A 104 -6.53 7.52 -0.64
C TYR A 104 -6.54 8.98 -0.25
N ILE A 105 -6.64 9.25 1.05
CA ILE A 105 -6.60 10.60 1.63
C ILE A 105 -5.20 10.83 2.18
N TYR A 106 -4.48 11.81 1.62
CA TYR A 106 -3.13 12.14 2.08
C TYR A 106 -2.86 13.64 1.90
N PRO A 107 -2.17 14.31 2.83
CA PRO A 107 -1.95 15.76 2.73
C PRO A 107 -1.10 16.15 1.51
N GLU A 108 -1.47 17.28 0.89
CA GLU A 108 -0.65 17.91 -0.14
C GLU A 108 0.70 18.36 0.43
N ALA A 109 0.69 18.87 1.65
CA ALA A 109 1.88 19.19 2.41
C ALA A 109 1.59 19.15 3.92
N VAL A 110 2.63 18.86 4.71
CA VAL A 110 2.59 18.89 6.18
C VAL A 110 3.71 19.79 6.69
N ILE A 111 3.47 20.56 7.73
CA ILE A 111 4.51 21.37 8.38
C ILE A 111 5.47 20.44 9.12
N ILE A 112 6.76 20.57 8.82
CA ILE A 112 7.82 19.91 9.56
C ILE A 112 8.73 20.96 10.22
N SER A 113 9.05 20.72 11.49
CA SER A 113 10.00 21.51 12.27
C SER A 113 11.21 20.64 12.58
N ARG A 114 12.42 21.11 12.26
CA ARG A 114 13.68 20.42 12.59
C ARG A 114 14.38 21.20 13.69
N GLU A 115 15.02 20.52 14.64
CA GLU A 115 15.68 21.14 15.82
C GLU A 115 16.69 22.27 15.46
N ARG A 116 17.24 22.26 14.24
CA ARG A 116 18.17 23.29 13.74
C ARG A 116 17.75 23.88 12.38
N GLY A 117 16.47 23.80 12.02
CA GLY A 117 15.98 24.23 10.70
C GLY A 117 14.78 25.16 10.78
N SER A 118 14.47 25.83 9.66
CA SER A 118 13.24 26.59 9.52
C SER A 118 12.02 25.68 9.43
N THR A 119 10.93 26.09 10.08
CA THR A 119 9.59 25.50 9.90
C THR A 119 9.19 25.65 8.44
N LYS A 120 8.90 24.54 7.77
CA LYS A 120 8.56 24.54 6.34
C LYS A 120 7.51 23.50 6.00
N TRP A 121 6.89 23.67 4.84
CA TRP A 121 6.02 22.69 4.23
C TRP A 121 6.83 21.54 3.61
N ASP A 122 6.51 20.32 3.99
CA ASP A 122 6.99 19.09 3.36
C ASP A 122 5.94 18.60 2.37
N LYS A 123 6.19 18.86 1.08
CA LYS A 123 5.22 18.67 0.00
C LYS A 123 5.17 17.23 -0.46
N ILE A 124 4.02 16.81 -0.95
CA ILE A 124 3.80 15.48 -1.50
C ILE A 124 4.67 15.24 -2.74
N ASN A 125 5.14 14.00 -2.85
CA ASN A 125 5.80 13.51 -4.05
C ASN A 125 4.77 13.17 -5.15
N PRO A 126 4.82 13.81 -6.33
CA PRO A 126 3.82 13.64 -7.38
C PRO A 126 3.83 12.26 -8.04
N LEU A 127 4.89 11.45 -7.91
CA LEU A 127 4.90 10.09 -8.47
C LEU A 127 3.76 9.19 -7.93
N ILE A 128 3.14 9.53 -6.78
CA ILE A 128 1.96 8.83 -6.28
C ILE A 128 0.80 8.84 -7.28
N PHE A 129 0.58 9.97 -7.97
CA PHE A 129 -0.49 10.10 -8.96
C PHE A 129 -0.24 9.16 -10.13
N LYS A 130 1.00 9.09 -10.59
CA LYS A 130 1.39 8.20 -11.68
C LYS A 130 1.28 6.72 -11.30
N ALA A 131 1.68 6.37 -10.08
CA ALA A 131 1.57 5.00 -9.58
C ALA A 131 0.10 4.55 -9.51
N LEU A 132 -0.79 5.41 -9.01
CA LEU A 132 -2.23 5.14 -8.96
C LEU A 132 -2.85 5.08 -10.37
N GLU A 133 -2.45 5.96 -11.28
CA GLU A 133 -2.90 5.93 -12.68
C GLU A 133 -2.53 4.60 -13.35
N ASN A 134 -1.30 4.12 -13.15
CA ASN A 134 -0.85 2.84 -13.70
C ASN A 134 -1.65 1.66 -13.11
N VAL A 135 -1.84 1.63 -11.78
CA VAL A 135 -2.70 0.62 -11.11
C VAL A 135 -4.11 0.62 -11.70
N MET A 136 -4.74 1.80 -11.84
CA MET A 136 -6.08 1.92 -12.46
C MET A 136 -6.10 1.43 -13.90
N SER A 137 -5.02 1.65 -14.65
CA SER A 137 -4.93 1.28 -16.06
C SER A 137 -4.79 -0.23 -16.26
N ILE A 138 -4.11 -0.92 -15.35
CA ILE A 138 -3.92 -2.38 -15.38
C ILE A 138 -5.20 -3.12 -14.97
N TYR A 139 -5.82 -2.73 -13.84
CA TYR A 139 -6.97 -3.46 -13.31
C TYR A 139 -8.32 -2.93 -13.78
N HIS A 140 -8.35 -1.74 -14.38
CA HIS A 140 -9.59 -1.04 -14.74
C HIS A 140 -10.53 -0.79 -13.56
N ILE A 141 -9.95 -0.55 -12.38
CA ILE A 141 -10.67 -0.27 -11.13
C ILE A 141 -10.18 1.08 -10.57
N PRO A 142 -11.07 1.97 -10.08
CA PRO A 142 -10.66 3.26 -9.53
C PRO A 142 -9.71 3.14 -8.34
N ALA A 143 -8.66 3.94 -8.34
CA ALA A 143 -7.73 4.16 -7.24
C ALA A 143 -7.46 5.66 -7.15
N LEU A 144 -8.28 6.38 -6.40
CA LEU A 144 -8.38 7.83 -6.43
C LEU A 144 -7.70 8.46 -5.21
N PHE A 145 -6.94 9.52 -5.45
CA PHE A 145 -6.21 10.26 -4.43
C PHE A 145 -6.93 11.56 -4.10
N TYR A 146 -7.10 11.92 -2.83
CA TYR A 146 -7.68 13.20 -2.39
C TYR A 146 -6.78 13.86 -1.37
N TYR A 147 -6.64 15.19 -1.43
CA TYR A 147 -5.83 15.87 -0.44
C TYR A 147 -6.49 15.88 0.93
N PHE A 148 -5.76 15.45 1.95
CA PHE A 148 -6.11 15.77 3.33
C PHE A 148 -6.06 17.31 3.48
N PRO A 149 -7.14 17.95 3.97
CA PRO A 149 -7.21 19.41 4.08
C PRO A 149 -6.10 20.00 4.95
N SER A 150 -5.47 21.08 4.50
CA SER A 150 -4.39 21.75 5.23
C SER A 150 -4.34 23.25 4.93
N ASP A 151 -3.68 24.01 5.82
CA ASP A 151 -3.40 25.44 5.65
C ASP A 151 -2.44 25.74 4.49
N PHE A 152 -1.86 24.72 3.84
CA PHE A 152 -0.88 24.88 2.78
C PHE A 152 -1.38 25.78 1.64
N LYS A 153 -2.64 25.61 1.22
CA LYS A 153 -3.23 26.44 0.15
C LYS A 153 -3.35 27.91 0.54
N SER A 154 -3.53 28.21 1.82
CA SER A 154 -3.69 29.57 2.35
C SER A 154 -2.35 30.26 2.59
N CYS A 155 -1.30 29.51 2.93
CA CYS A 155 0.02 30.05 3.23
C CYS A 155 1.18 29.19 2.66
N PRO A 156 1.23 29.00 1.32
CA PRO A 156 2.14 28.02 0.70
C PRO A 156 3.63 28.38 0.86
N ASP A 157 3.95 29.67 0.95
CA ASP A 157 5.33 30.16 1.00
C ASP A 157 5.87 30.31 2.43
N ASN A 158 5.00 30.30 3.44
CA ASN A 158 5.40 30.51 4.83
C ASN A 158 4.55 29.70 5.81
N ALA A 159 5.07 28.52 6.19
CA ALA A 159 4.44 27.62 7.14
C ALA A 159 4.23 28.23 8.54
N ILE A 160 4.98 29.27 8.92
CA ILE A 160 4.85 29.92 10.23
C ILE A 160 3.54 30.71 10.33
N LEU A 161 2.93 31.08 9.20
CA LEU A 161 1.64 31.78 9.18
C LEU A 161 0.44 30.83 9.39
N SER A 162 0.66 29.52 9.37
CA SER A 162 -0.39 28.54 9.65
C SER A 162 -0.85 28.67 11.11
N GLY A 163 -2.17 28.76 11.29
CA GLY A 163 -2.79 28.71 12.62
C GLY A 163 -2.76 27.30 13.24
N ASN A 164 -2.51 26.27 12.42
CA ASN A 164 -2.57 24.86 12.79
C ASN A 164 -1.18 24.21 12.88
N GLN A 165 -0.14 24.96 13.26
CA GLN A 165 1.24 24.44 13.37
C GLN A 165 1.36 23.19 14.26
N ASN A 166 0.60 23.13 15.37
CA ASN A 166 0.62 21.99 16.30
C ASN A 166 0.11 20.69 15.69
N THR A 167 -0.67 20.76 14.61
CA THR A 167 -1.19 19.60 13.89
C THR A 167 -0.50 19.40 12.54
N GLY A 168 0.66 20.03 12.34
CA GLY A 168 1.37 19.99 11.05
C GLY A 168 0.66 20.77 9.94
N GLY A 169 -0.18 21.75 10.31
CA GLY A 169 -0.97 22.55 9.36
C GLY A 169 -2.23 21.83 8.85
N LEU A 170 -2.55 20.65 9.37
CA LEU A 170 -3.69 19.84 8.95
C LEU A 170 -5.00 20.30 9.58
N LEU A 171 -6.08 20.26 8.79
CA LEU A 171 -7.42 20.68 9.17
C LEU A 171 -8.31 19.47 9.43
N TYR A 172 -8.79 19.36 10.66
CA TYR A 172 -9.60 18.25 11.13
C TYR A 172 -11.04 18.66 11.38
N GLU A 173 -11.92 17.66 11.46
CA GLU A 173 -13.27 17.85 11.97
C GLU A 173 -13.27 18.42 13.41
N PRO A 174 -14.00 19.52 13.66
CA PRO A 174 -14.15 20.04 15.02
C PRO A 174 -15.10 19.18 15.86
N ASN A 175 -16.02 18.45 15.20
CA ASN A 175 -16.94 17.55 15.88
C ASN A 175 -16.19 16.30 16.37
N ARG A 176 -16.20 16.08 17.70
CA ARG A 176 -15.56 14.92 18.32
C ARG A 176 -16.09 13.58 17.84
N LYS A 177 -17.31 13.53 17.27
CA LYS A 177 -17.85 12.34 16.61
C LYS A 177 -16.93 11.82 15.50
N TYR A 178 -16.19 12.72 14.85
CA TYR A 178 -15.30 12.43 13.74
C TYR A 178 -13.84 12.67 14.11
N ALA A 179 -13.46 12.48 15.38
CA ALA A 179 -12.12 12.78 15.86
C ALA A 179 -11.02 12.17 14.97
N GLY A 180 -10.05 12.99 14.59
CA GLY A 180 -8.96 12.59 13.70
C GLY A 180 -9.31 12.54 12.20
N SER A 181 -10.57 12.77 11.82
CA SER A 181 -11.01 12.80 10.43
C SER A 181 -10.70 14.15 9.76
N PRO A 182 -10.48 14.18 8.44
CA PRO A 182 -10.26 15.42 7.69
C PRO A 182 -11.49 16.33 7.70
N LEU A 183 -11.30 17.64 7.60
CA LEU A 183 -12.38 18.61 7.54
C LEU A 183 -13.34 18.36 6.36
N SER A 184 -14.57 17.93 6.63
CA SER A 184 -15.58 17.49 5.64
C SER A 184 -16.03 18.60 4.68
N VAL A 185 -15.99 19.86 5.12
CA VAL A 185 -16.42 21.01 4.30
C VAL A 185 -15.38 21.39 3.24
N ASP A 186 -14.16 20.83 3.31
CA ASP A 186 -13.15 21.04 2.29
C ASP A 186 -13.60 20.49 0.93
N THR A 187 -13.19 21.18 -0.13
CA THR A 187 -13.53 20.82 -1.51
C THR A 187 -13.08 19.41 -1.91
N GLU A 188 -11.91 18.95 -1.45
CA GLU A 188 -11.37 17.63 -1.81
C GLU A 188 -12.15 16.52 -1.11
N MET A 189 -12.56 16.73 0.15
CA MET A 189 -13.40 15.78 0.87
C MET A 189 -14.79 15.68 0.24
N ARG A 190 -15.40 16.82 -0.15
CA ARG A 190 -16.67 16.82 -0.87
C ARG A 190 -16.60 16.06 -2.20
N LYS A 191 -15.52 16.25 -2.98
CA LYS A 191 -15.31 15.48 -4.22
C LYS A 191 -15.18 13.99 -3.95
N MET A 192 -14.48 13.60 -2.89
CA MET A 192 -14.36 12.19 -2.48
C MET A 192 -15.74 11.61 -2.14
N PHE A 193 -16.56 12.32 -1.35
CA PHE A 193 -17.91 11.87 -1.02
C PHE A 193 -18.79 11.72 -2.26
N CYS A 194 -18.72 12.67 -3.20
CA CYS A 194 -19.43 12.55 -4.49
C CYS A 194 -19.00 11.32 -5.28
N ALA A 195 -17.70 11.01 -5.33
CA ALA A 195 -17.19 9.82 -5.99
C ALA A 195 -17.61 8.52 -5.28
N ILE A 196 -17.62 8.49 -3.95
CA ILE A 196 -18.15 7.36 -3.16
C ILE A 196 -19.64 7.16 -3.44
N ASN A 197 -20.43 8.23 -3.45
CA ASN A 197 -21.85 8.18 -3.77
C ASN A 197 -22.09 7.63 -5.18
N GLU A 198 -21.26 8.03 -6.15
CA GLU A 198 -21.33 7.52 -7.52
C GLU A 198 -21.00 6.02 -7.60
N VAL A 199 -20.04 5.53 -6.78
CA VAL A 199 -19.76 4.09 -6.64
C VAL A 199 -20.98 3.35 -6.08
N ILE A 200 -21.56 3.87 -4.99
CA ILE A 200 -22.75 3.29 -4.34
C ILE A 200 -23.90 3.21 -5.34
N GLU A 201 -24.23 4.32 -6.01
CA GLU A 201 -25.30 4.43 -6.99
C GLU A 201 -25.13 3.41 -8.13
N VAL A 202 -23.90 3.27 -8.66
CA VAL A 202 -23.61 2.32 -9.74
C VAL A 202 -23.86 0.89 -9.30
N PHE A 203 -23.41 0.50 -8.11
CA PHE A 203 -23.59 -0.86 -7.63
C PHE A 203 -25.04 -1.17 -7.26
N GLU A 204 -25.78 -0.23 -6.68
CA GLU A 204 -27.21 -0.41 -6.41
C GLU A 204 -28.02 -0.57 -7.71
N LYS A 205 -27.68 0.20 -8.76
CA LYS A 205 -28.41 0.17 -10.04
C LYS A 205 -28.05 -0.99 -10.96
N THR A 206 -26.78 -1.41 -10.97
CA THR A 206 -26.26 -2.33 -12.00
C THR A 206 -25.68 -3.62 -11.45
N GLY A 207 -25.66 -3.79 -10.13
CA GLY A 207 -24.97 -4.87 -9.46
C GLY A 207 -23.45 -4.66 -9.43
N ILE A 208 -22.76 -5.41 -8.57
CA ILE A 208 -21.33 -5.18 -8.28
C ILE A 208 -20.43 -5.58 -9.45
N ILE A 209 -20.66 -6.76 -10.03
CA ILE A 209 -19.83 -7.30 -11.11
C ILE A 209 -19.87 -6.39 -12.35
N GLU A 210 -21.06 -6.04 -12.83
CA GLU A 210 -21.21 -5.14 -13.99
C GLU A 210 -20.94 -3.68 -13.65
N GLY A 211 -21.20 -3.27 -12.41
CA GLY A 211 -20.91 -1.93 -11.94
C GLY A 211 -19.42 -1.60 -11.96
N ARG A 212 -18.54 -2.55 -11.61
CA ARG A 212 -17.08 -2.36 -11.59
C ARG A 212 -16.56 -1.84 -12.93
N LYS A 213 -17.02 -2.46 -14.02
CA LYS A 213 -16.66 -2.10 -15.40
C LYS A 213 -17.10 -0.68 -15.81
N LYS A 214 -18.09 -0.12 -15.11
CA LYS A 214 -18.68 1.20 -15.43
C LYS A 214 -18.03 2.33 -14.64
N LEU A 215 -17.38 2.05 -13.51
CA LEU A 215 -16.92 3.07 -12.57
C LEU A 215 -15.98 4.10 -13.20
N LEU A 216 -14.96 3.67 -13.96
CA LEU A 216 -14.03 4.60 -14.59
C LEU A 216 -14.66 5.50 -15.67
N GLY A 217 -15.85 5.15 -16.17
CA GLY A 217 -16.62 5.97 -17.10
C GLY A 217 -17.54 6.99 -16.43
N LYS A 218 -17.63 6.97 -15.10
CA LYS A 218 -18.52 7.83 -14.32
C LYS A 218 -17.92 9.21 -14.12
N TYR A 219 -18.77 10.23 -14.01
CA TYR A 219 -18.34 11.62 -14.21
C TYR A 219 -17.36 12.06 -13.11
N ASN A 220 -17.73 11.90 -11.83
CA ASN A 220 -16.88 12.35 -10.72
C ASN A 220 -15.57 11.56 -10.68
N ILE A 221 -15.63 10.25 -10.96
CA ILE A 221 -14.43 9.39 -11.02
C ILE A 221 -13.51 9.79 -12.18
N LYS A 222 -14.07 10.00 -13.38
CA LYS A 222 -13.30 10.37 -14.58
C LYS A 222 -12.69 11.76 -14.45
N GLU A 223 -13.47 12.74 -13.99
CA GLU A 223 -13.00 14.10 -13.74
C GLU A 223 -11.85 14.10 -12.72
N HIS A 224 -12.01 13.36 -11.62
CA HIS A 224 -10.99 13.31 -10.58
C HIS A 224 -9.73 12.55 -11.02
N LYS A 225 -9.87 11.50 -11.84
CA LYS A 225 -8.73 10.85 -12.50
C LYS A 225 -7.94 11.84 -13.35
N ASN A 226 -8.62 12.67 -14.16
CA ASN A 226 -7.96 13.68 -14.98
C ASN A 226 -7.22 14.70 -14.10
N TRP A 227 -7.86 15.16 -13.02
CA TRP A 227 -7.24 16.05 -12.05
C TRP A 227 -5.97 15.46 -11.42
N MET A 228 -5.95 14.16 -11.09
CA MET A 228 -4.74 13.50 -10.59
C MET A 228 -3.60 13.54 -11.62
N SER A 229 -3.91 13.29 -12.90
CA SER A 229 -2.93 13.40 -13.98
C SER A 229 -2.45 14.84 -14.14
N GLU A 230 -3.32 15.84 -14.02
CA GLU A 230 -2.94 17.26 -14.04
C GLU A 230 -2.03 17.64 -12.85
N GLU A 231 -2.33 17.16 -11.64
CA GLU A 231 -1.50 17.41 -10.46
C GLU A 231 -0.11 16.79 -10.57
N TYR A 232 0.03 15.63 -11.22
CA TYR A 232 1.33 15.07 -11.56
C TYR A 232 2.17 16.06 -12.37
N TYR A 233 1.65 16.59 -13.48
CA TYR A 233 2.39 17.52 -14.34
C TYR A 233 2.61 18.89 -13.69
N LYS A 234 1.59 19.44 -13.01
CA LYS A 234 1.66 20.74 -12.34
C LYS A 234 2.71 20.78 -11.24
N LYS A 235 2.98 19.63 -10.59
CA LYS A 235 4.01 19.48 -9.57
C LYS A 235 5.34 18.98 -10.13
N ASP A 236 5.53 19.09 -11.44
CA ASP A 236 6.76 18.70 -12.14
C ASP A 236 7.12 17.22 -11.93
N GLY A 237 6.12 16.34 -11.92
CA GLY A 237 6.36 14.91 -11.76
C GLY A 237 7.25 14.34 -12.86
N HIS A 238 8.35 13.69 -12.46
CA HIS A 238 9.32 13.08 -13.37
C HIS A 238 9.97 11.83 -12.77
N GLN A 239 10.60 11.01 -13.62
CA GLN A 239 11.17 9.72 -13.21
C GLN A 239 12.40 9.83 -12.30
N ASP A 240 13.09 10.98 -12.28
CA ASP A 240 14.23 11.22 -11.38
C ASP A 240 13.83 11.48 -9.91
N MET A 241 12.55 11.34 -9.58
CA MET A 241 12.07 11.44 -8.20
C MET A 241 12.19 10.10 -7.47
N SER A 242 12.32 10.13 -6.14
CA SER A 242 12.19 8.92 -5.30
C SER A 242 10.77 8.34 -5.43
N PRO A 243 10.53 7.03 -5.37
CA PRO A 243 11.50 5.96 -5.19
C PRO A 243 12.34 5.63 -6.44
N LEU A 244 11.96 6.11 -7.62
CA LEU A 244 12.59 5.71 -8.88
C LEU A 244 14.06 6.14 -8.99
N SER A 245 14.44 7.28 -8.42
CA SER A 245 15.85 7.70 -8.34
C SER A 245 16.74 6.78 -7.51
N ALA A 246 16.16 5.93 -6.67
CA ALA A 246 16.86 4.89 -5.93
C ALA A 246 16.89 3.55 -6.69
N THR A 247 16.42 3.51 -7.93
CA THR A 247 16.46 2.32 -8.78
C THR A 247 17.58 2.39 -9.80
N ILE A 248 18.08 1.23 -10.23
CA ILE A 248 18.92 1.11 -11.42
C ILE A 248 18.41 -0.03 -12.29
N LYS A 249 18.51 0.13 -13.61
CA LYS A 249 18.16 -0.90 -14.57
C LYS A 249 19.43 -1.57 -15.09
N ILE A 250 19.44 -2.90 -15.09
CA ILE A 250 20.56 -3.72 -15.57
C ILE A 250 20.05 -4.84 -16.47
N PRO A 251 20.89 -5.39 -17.37
CA PRO A 251 20.58 -6.65 -18.03
C PRO A 251 20.43 -7.77 -16.99
N THR A 252 19.41 -8.62 -17.13
CA THR A 252 19.11 -9.69 -16.17
C THR A 252 20.28 -10.68 -16.02
N VAL A 253 21.08 -10.88 -17.06
CA VAL A 253 22.27 -11.74 -16.99
C VAL A 253 23.22 -11.34 -15.86
N TYR A 254 23.28 -10.06 -15.49
CA TYR A 254 24.12 -9.58 -14.39
C TYR A 254 23.62 -10.07 -13.03
N LEU A 255 22.29 -10.10 -12.84
CA LEU A 255 21.68 -10.69 -11.64
C LEU A 255 21.91 -12.20 -11.59
N LEU A 256 21.76 -12.89 -12.73
CA LEU A 256 21.93 -14.34 -12.82
C LEU A 256 23.38 -14.72 -12.47
N ASN A 257 24.37 -14.07 -13.09
CA ASN A 257 25.79 -14.29 -12.79
C ASN A 257 26.14 -14.01 -11.32
N TYR A 258 25.42 -13.11 -10.65
CA TYR A 258 25.58 -12.86 -9.21
C TYR A 258 24.97 -13.96 -8.32
N LEU A 259 23.79 -14.48 -8.68
CA LEU A 259 23.07 -15.48 -7.89
C LEU A 259 23.54 -16.91 -8.12
N GLU A 260 24.05 -17.21 -9.32
CA GLU A 260 24.42 -18.56 -9.72
C GLU A 260 25.76 -19.00 -9.14
N CYS A 261 25.88 -20.31 -8.97
CA CYS A 261 27.13 -20.95 -8.60
C CYS A 261 27.31 -22.26 -9.36
N LYS A 262 28.49 -22.88 -9.28
CA LYS A 262 28.78 -24.12 -10.05
C LYS A 262 27.79 -25.26 -9.78
N SER A 263 27.13 -25.27 -8.62
CA SER A 263 26.20 -26.34 -8.21
C SER A 263 24.73 -26.02 -8.43
N TYR A 264 24.38 -24.81 -8.87
CA TYR A 264 23.00 -24.40 -8.99
C TYR A 264 22.82 -23.32 -10.05
N SER A 265 21.80 -23.52 -10.89
CA SER A 265 21.39 -22.59 -11.94
C SER A 265 19.96 -22.14 -11.68
N ILE A 266 19.73 -20.83 -11.86
CA ILE A 266 18.43 -20.19 -11.66
C ILE A 266 17.46 -20.66 -12.76
N GLY A 267 16.21 -20.93 -12.39
CA GLY A 267 15.11 -21.36 -13.25
C GLY A 267 14.54 -20.27 -14.15
N GLU A 268 13.35 -20.52 -14.70
CA GLU A 268 12.86 -19.78 -15.86
C GLU A 268 12.30 -18.40 -15.51
N LEU A 269 11.76 -18.22 -14.29
CA LEU A 269 11.06 -16.99 -13.90
C LEU A 269 11.92 -15.73 -14.10
N LEU A 270 13.13 -15.69 -13.51
CA LEU A 270 14.02 -14.53 -13.65
C LEU A 270 14.51 -14.39 -15.10
N ARG A 271 14.81 -15.51 -15.77
CA ARG A 271 15.33 -15.52 -17.15
C ARG A 271 14.32 -15.07 -18.20
N SER A 272 13.04 -15.18 -17.90
CA SER A 272 11.97 -14.79 -18.83
C SER A 272 11.97 -13.31 -19.19
N ARG A 273 12.75 -12.48 -18.46
CA ARG A 273 12.82 -11.03 -18.63
C ARG A 273 14.25 -10.57 -18.91
N GLU A 274 14.44 -9.79 -19.97
CA GLU A 274 15.76 -9.34 -20.42
C GLU A 274 16.45 -8.35 -19.47
N GLU A 275 15.66 -7.53 -18.78
CA GLU A 275 16.17 -6.49 -17.88
C GLU A 275 15.58 -6.62 -16.47
N THR A 276 16.34 -6.10 -15.50
CA THR A 276 16.03 -6.12 -14.08
C THR A 276 16.12 -4.71 -13.50
N ILE A 277 15.14 -4.34 -12.68
CA ILE A 277 15.14 -3.13 -11.86
C ILE A 277 15.60 -3.48 -10.44
N LEU A 278 16.73 -2.92 -10.02
CA LEU A 278 17.23 -3.01 -8.65
C LEU A 278 16.78 -1.80 -7.85
N TYR A 279 15.96 -1.98 -6.82
CA TYR A 279 15.63 -0.94 -5.85
C TYR A 279 16.64 -0.95 -4.69
N LYS A 280 17.47 0.09 -4.63
CA LYS A 280 18.58 0.19 -3.68
C LYS A 280 18.14 0.84 -2.37
N VAL A 281 18.38 0.16 -1.27
CA VAL A 281 18.05 0.59 0.09
C VAL A 281 19.32 0.58 0.94
N ASN A 282 19.94 1.75 1.08
CA ASN A 282 21.12 1.93 1.93
C ASN A 282 20.74 2.21 3.40
N ALA A 283 20.03 1.27 4.02
CA ALA A 283 19.56 1.36 5.40
C ALA A 283 19.66 0.01 6.12
N LYS A 284 19.46 0.01 7.45
CA LYS A 284 19.23 -1.23 8.20
C LYS A 284 17.89 -1.83 7.81
N PHE A 285 17.78 -3.15 7.88
CA PHE A 285 16.53 -3.87 7.59
C PHE A 285 15.38 -3.31 8.44
N ARG A 286 14.31 -2.86 7.78
CA ARG A 286 13.11 -2.33 8.44
C ARG A 286 11.90 -2.41 7.52
N GLY A 287 10.73 -2.18 8.09
CA GLY A 287 9.50 -1.99 7.33
C GLY A 287 9.50 -0.63 6.65
N ASP A 288 8.78 0.34 7.20
CA ASP A 288 8.51 1.59 6.48
C ASP A 288 9.78 2.43 6.22
N PRO A 289 9.86 3.13 5.07
CA PRO A 289 8.83 3.25 4.03
C PRO A 289 8.93 2.24 2.88
N TYR A 290 9.87 1.30 2.96
CA TYR A 290 10.32 0.50 1.82
C TYR A 290 9.30 -0.48 1.24
N PRO A 291 8.43 -1.16 2.01
CA PRO A 291 7.40 -2.05 1.48
C PRO A 291 6.46 -1.34 0.51
N GLY A 292 5.94 -0.19 0.91
CA GLY A 292 5.05 0.60 0.08
C GLY A 292 5.74 1.20 -1.14
N ALA A 293 6.99 1.65 -1.00
CA ALA A 293 7.80 2.08 -2.13
C ALA A 293 8.09 0.96 -3.13
N LEU A 294 8.41 -0.25 -2.67
CA LEU A 294 8.61 -1.42 -3.53
C LEU A 294 7.35 -1.74 -4.34
N ALA A 295 6.18 -1.70 -3.69
CA ALA A 295 4.89 -1.86 -4.37
C ALA A 295 4.66 -0.75 -5.41
N ALA A 296 5.01 0.50 -5.11
CA ALA A 296 4.87 1.58 -6.08
C ALA A 296 5.81 1.44 -7.29
N ILE A 297 7.08 1.07 -7.07
CA ILE A 297 8.07 0.85 -8.14
C ILE A 297 7.61 -0.25 -9.10
N ASP A 298 7.03 -1.31 -8.56
CA ASP A 298 6.42 -2.37 -9.36
C ASP A 298 5.42 -1.82 -10.37
N TYR A 299 4.44 -1.03 -9.92
CA TYR A 299 3.44 -0.43 -10.80
C TYR A 299 3.95 0.74 -11.67
N LEU A 300 5.01 1.42 -11.24
CA LEU A 300 5.63 2.51 -12.01
C LEU A 300 6.49 2.01 -13.16
N CYS A 301 7.16 0.85 -12.99
CA CYS A 301 8.21 0.41 -13.92
C CYS A 301 8.09 -1.02 -14.41
N CYS A 302 7.53 -1.95 -13.63
CA CYS A 302 7.69 -3.39 -13.87
C CYS A 302 6.40 -4.06 -14.35
N ARG A 303 5.27 -3.81 -13.68
CA ARG A 303 3.96 -4.45 -13.89
C ARG A 303 3.34 -4.03 -15.21
N GLU A 304 2.89 -5.01 -15.99
CA GLU A 304 2.12 -4.77 -17.23
C GLU A 304 0.73 -5.43 -17.21
N GLY A 305 0.54 -6.45 -16.39
CA GLY A 305 -0.72 -7.19 -16.29
C GLY A 305 -1.24 -7.36 -14.87
N VAL A 306 -2.29 -8.16 -14.71
CA VAL A 306 -3.06 -8.27 -13.46
C VAL A 306 -2.43 -9.19 -12.41
N SER A 307 -1.53 -10.07 -12.82
CA SER A 307 -0.80 -10.93 -11.90
C SER A 307 0.58 -10.36 -11.55
N PHE A 308 1.16 -10.84 -10.46
CA PHE A 308 2.50 -10.42 -10.09
C PHE A 308 3.60 -10.91 -11.07
N GLU A 309 3.27 -11.89 -11.93
CA GLU A 309 4.17 -12.52 -12.89
C GLU A 309 4.20 -11.77 -14.22
N GLU A 310 3.11 -11.08 -14.57
CA GLU A 310 3.00 -10.23 -15.76
C GLU A 310 3.77 -8.91 -15.57
N ARG A 311 5.10 -9.01 -15.75
CA ARG A 311 6.04 -7.89 -15.67
C ARG A 311 6.96 -7.86 -16.88
N LYS A 312 7.30 -6.64 -17.27
CA LYS A 312 8.37 -6.35 -18.24
C LYS A 312 9.76 -6.61 -17.69
N TYR A 313 9.99 -6.25 -16.42
CA TYR A 313 11.28 -6.33 -15.76
C TYR A 313 11.19 -7.13 -14.46
N ASN A 314 12.27 -7.82 -14.10
CA ASN A 314 12.40 -8.34 -12.74
C ASN A 314 12.47 -7.18 -11.75
N LEU A 315 11.89 -7.34 -10.57
CA LEU A 315 11.99 -6.36 -9.49
C LEU A 315 12.77 -6.95 -8.32
N VAL A 316 13.93 -6.37 -8.01
CA VAL A 316 14.82 -6.86 -6.96
C VAL A 316 15.00 -5.80 -5.89
N LEU A 317 14.80 -6.19 -4.63
CA LEU A 317 15.05 -5.33 -3.48
C LEU A 317 16.50 -5.54 -2.99
N VAL A 318 17.29 -4.48 -2.93
CA VAL A 318 18.71 -4.57 -2.55
C VAL A 318 18.96 -3.76 -1.29
N TRP A 319 19.31 -4.41 -0.18
CA TRP A 319 19.64 -3.76 1.10
C TRP A 319 21.10 -3.27 1.17
N SER A 320 21.56 -2.63 0.10
CA SER A 320 22.92 -2.15 -0.09
C SER A 320 22.97 -1.12 -1.23
N ASP A 321 24.09 -0.40 -1.35
CA ASP A 321 24.47 0.19 -2.63
C ASP A 321 24.99 -0.91 -3.57
N VAL A 322 24.96 -0.63 -4.88
CA VAL A 322 25.31 -1.57 -5.95
C VAL A 322 26.34 -0.93 -6.88
N GLU A 323 27.42 -1.66 -7.16
CA GLU A 323 28.36 -1.40 -8.24
C GLU A 323 28.14 -2.43 -9.35
N ILE A 324 28.12 -1.96 -10.59
CA ILE A 324 27.98 -2.81 -11.78
C ILE A 324 29.38 -3.12 -12.30
N ASP A 325 29.69 -4.40 -12.49
CA ASP A 325 30.93 -4.86 -13.11
C ASP A 325 30.63 -5.34 -14.53
N ASP A 326 30.80 -4.45 -15.51
CA ASP A 326 30.51 -4.73 -16.92
C ASP A 326 31.50 -5.72 -17.54
N ASN A 327 32.71 -5.88 -16.98
CA ASN A 327 33.69 -6.83 -17.51
C ASN A 327 33.34 -8.27 -17.13
N ALA A 328 32.85 -8.45 -15.90
CA ALA A 328 32.41 -9.74 -15.39
C ALA A 328 30.90 -9.99 -15.59
N GLU A 329 30.19 -9.03 -16.20
CA GLU A 329 28.73 -9.02 -16.36
C GLU A 329 28.03 -9.42 -15.05
N THR A 330 28.36 -8.76 -13.95
CA THR A 330 27.81 -9.07 -12.63
C THR A 330 27.64 -7.81 -11.78
N ILE A 331 27.13 -7.96 -10.56
CA ILE A 331 26.96 -6.86 -9.60
C ILE A 331 27.78 -7.12 -8.34
N LYS A 332 28.17 -6.04 -7.66
CA LYS A 332 28.81 -6.05 -6.34
C LYS A 332 27.99 -5.22 -5.37
N LEU A 333 27.74 -5.78 -4.20
CA LEU A 333 27.01 -5.09 -3.13
C LEU A 333 28.01 -4.41 -2.21
N ILE A 334 28.03 -3.08 -2.23
CA ILE A 334 28.93 -2.27 -1.41
C ILE A 334 28.14 -1.73 -0.23
N GLY A 335 28.34 -2.31 0.95
CA GLY A 335 27.63 -1.88 2.15
C GLY A 335 27.61 -2.94 3.24
N THR A 336 27.23 -2.54 4.44
CA THR A 336 27.19 -3.44 5.61
C THR A 336 25.93 -3.28 6.46
N LYS A 337 24.98 -2.42 6.04
CA LYS A 337 23.82 -2.05 6.87
C LYS A 337 22.71 -3.09 6.87
N GLY A 338 22.35 -3.62 5.71
CA GLY A 338 21.39 -4.72 5.60
C GLY A 338 22.07 -6.05 5.92
N LYS A 339 21.36 -6.94 6.61
CA LYS A 339 21.83 -8.29 6.93
C LYS A 339 20.74 -9.30 6.61
N ILE A 340 21.12 -10.40 5.96
CA ILE A 340 20.17 -11.50 5.70
C ILE A 340 19.62 -12.07 7.00
N ASP A 341 20.44 -12.14 8.06
CA ASP A 341 20.01 -12.61 9.38
C ASP A 341 18.89 -11.76 9.97
N ASP A 342 18.83 -10.44 9.71
CA ASP A 342 17.71 -9.60 10.17
C ASP A 342 16.38 -10.03 9.53
N PHE A 343 16.41 -10.38 8.23
CA PHE A 343 15.25 -10.92 7.53
C PHE A 343 14.86 -12.29 8.08
N ILE A 344 15.84 -13.19 8.24
CA ILE A 344 15.62 -14.55 8.74
C ILE A 344 15.04 -14.50 10.16
N HIS A 345 15.61 -13.69 11.06
CA HIS A 345 15.07 -13.49 12.41
C HIS A 345 13.65 -12.91 12.38
N ALA A 346 13.35 -11.95 11.50
CA ALA A 346 11.99 -11.41 11.37
C ALA A 346 10.97 -12.48 10.91
N VAL A 347 11.39 -13.39 10.01
CA VAL A 347 10.57 -14.53 9.59
C VAL A 347 10.42 -15.55 10.72
N GLN A 348 11.51 -15.97 11.37
CA GLN A 348 11.50 -16.92 12.48
C GLN A 348 10.66 -16.43 13.66
N ASN A 349 10.70 -15.13 13.97
CA ASN A 349 9.84 -14.54 15.00
C ASN A 349 8.34 -14.65 14.67
N SER A 350 7.99 -14.86 13.39
CA SER A 350 6.61 -15.15 12.99
C SER A 350 6.20 -16.60 13.28
N GLU A 351 7.15 -17.52 13.49
CA GLU A 351 6.86 -18.93 13.85
C GLU A 351 6.19 -19.03 15.22
N ASN A 352 6.50 -18.13 16.15
CA ASN A 352 5.79 -18.01 17.43
C ASN A 352 4.28 -17.77 17.26
N LYS A 353 3.85 -17.38 16.05
CA LYS A 353 2.45 -17.18 15.68
C LYS A 353 1.87 -18.39 14.97
N ASN A 354 2.68 -19.31 14.46
CA ASN A 354 2.23 -20.57 13.90
C ASN A 354 1.77 -21.49 15.04
N ILE A 355 0.51 -21.90 15.00
CA ILE A 355 -0.06 -22.82 15.99
C ILE A 355 -0.33 -24.20 15.40
N LEU A 356 0.05 -24.46 14.15
CA LEU A 356 -0.13 -25.75 13.48
C LEU A 356 0.67 -26.88 14.14
N ASN A 357 1.74 -26.54 14.84
CA ASN A 357 2.59 -27.50 15.58
C ASN A 357 2.05 -27.86 16.97
N LYS A 358 0.95 -27.26 17.43
CA LYS A 358 0.35 -27.60 18.74
C LYS A 358 -0.49 -28.86 18.64
N ASP A 359 -0.44 -29.69 19.67
CA ASP A 359 -1.35 -30.82 19.80
C ASP A 359 -2.79 -30.34 20.06
N TYR A 360 -3.78 -31.10 19.60
CA TYR A 360 -5.19 -30.71 19.75
C TYR A 360 -5.59 -30.45 21.22
N ASN A 361 -5.03 -31.23 22.15
CA ASN A 361 -5.31 -31.08 23.59
C ASN A 361 -4.70 -29.81 24.20
N GLU A 362 -3.75 -29.17 23.52
CA GLU A 362 -3.13 -27.91 23.93
C GLU A 362 -3.88 -26.68 23.39
N LEU A 363 -4.74 -26.86 22.38
CA LEU A 363 -5.49 -25.78 21.75
C LEU A 363 -6.62 -25.29 22.65
N LYS A 364 -6.60 -23.99 22.96
CA LYS A 364 -7.71 -23.32 23.63
C LYS A 364 -8.92 -23.25 22.69
N ARG A 365 -10.06 -23.75 23.18
CA ARG A 365 -11.36 -23.69 22.46
C ARG A 365 -11.70 -22.29 21.98
N LYS A 366 -11.44 -21.27 22.81
CA LYS A 366 -11.64 -19.87 22.44
C LYS A 366 -10.38 -19.32 21.77
N GLY A 367 -10.49 -19.01 20.48
CA GLY A 367 -9.48 -18.28 19.72
C GLY A 367 -8.40 -19.15 19.05
N GLU A 368 -7.92 -20.24 19.67
CA GLU A 368 -6.85 -21.05 19.06
C GLU A 368 -7.39 -22.12 18.11
N ILE A 369 -8.46 -22.86 18.45
CA ILE A 369 -9.04 -23.85 17.51
C ILE A 369 -9.46 -23.21 16.18
N PRO A 370 -10.24 -22.11 16.16
CA PRO A 370 -10.61 -21.45 14.89
C PRO A 370 -9.39 -20.87 14.14
N ARG A 371 -8.39 -20.37 14.87
CA ARG A 371 -7.14 -19.87 14.29
C ARG A 371 -6.31 -21.00 13.71
N TYR A 372 -6.30 -22.18 14.32
CA TYR A 372 -5.61 -23.37 13.82
C TYR A 372 -6.21 -23.75 12.47
N TYR A 373 -7.53 -23.88 12.40
CA TYR A 373 -8.23 -24.15 11.14
C TYR A 373 -8.00 -23.06 10.08
N MET A 374 -7.97 -21.79 10.47
CA MET A 374 -7.59 -20.70 9.57
C MET A 374 -6.17 -20.88 9.02
N GLN A 375 -5.18 -21.21 9.85
CA GLN A 375 -3.81 -21.42 9.39
C GLN A 375 -3.68 -22.67 8.51
N VAL A 376 -4.50 -23.71 8.71
CA VAL A 376 -4.59 -24.84 7.76
C VAL A 376 -5.05 -24.37 6.39
N ARG A 377 -6.02 -23.44 6.33
CA ARG A 377 -6.57 -22.92 5.06
C ARG A 377 -5.63 -21.94 4.34
N TYR A 378 -4.93 -21.09 5.08
CA TYR A 378 -4.21 -19.94 4.53
C TYR A 378 -2.69 -20.00 4.68
N GLY A 379 -2.17 -21.02 5.35
CA GLY A 379 -0.78 -21.11 5.75
C GLY A 379 -0.35 -19.91 6.62
N SER A 380 0.95 -19.63 6.61
CA SER A 380 1.55 -18.52 7.37
C SER A 380 1.32 -17.14 6.75
N THR A 381 0.52 -17.02 5.69
CA THR A 381 0.27 -15.77 4.94
C THR A 381 -0.06 -14.60 5.85
N TYR A 382 -1.03 -14.76 6.75
CA TYR A 382 -1.48 -13.68 7.64
C TYR A 382 -0.69 -13.57 8.96
N SER A 383 0.12 -14.59 9.28
CA SER A 383 0.90 -14.67 10.52
C SER A 383 2.27 -14.01 10.41
N LYS A 384 2.78 -13.81 9.18
CA LYS A 384 4.00 -13.04 8.89
C LYS A 384 3.82 -11.55 9.17
N ALA A 385 4.89 -10.86 9.54
CA ALA A 385 4.90 -9.39 9.66
C ALA A 385 4.64 -8.70 8.30
N LYS A 386 4.03 -7.49 8.32
CA LYS A 386 3.60 -6.78 7.10
C LYS A 386 4.70 -6.63 6.04
N HIS A 387 5.90 -6.22 6.47
CA HIS A 387 7.01 -5.95 5.55
C HIS A 387 7.50 -7.24 4.89
N ILE A 388 7.52 -8.37 5.61
CA ILE A 388 7.83 -9.67 5.03
C ILE A 388 6.81 -10.05 3.96
N ARG A 389 5.50 -9.91 4.23
CA ARG A 389 4.45 -10.22 3.25
C ARG A 389 4.61 -9.41 1.97
N VAL A 390 4.80 -8.10 2.10
CA VAL A 390 4.93 -7.17 0.97
C VAL A 390 6.23 -7.41 0.20
N PHE A 391 7.38 -7.53 0.88
CA PHE A 391 8.65 -7.81 0.21
C PHE A 391 8.61 -9.15 -0.53
N SER A 392 8.13 -10.21 0.14
CA SER A 392 8.01 -11.53 -0.48
C SER A 392 6.97 -11.60 -1.59
N TYR A 393 6.00 -10.68 -1.65
CA TYR A 393 5.00 -10.60 -2.71
C TYR A 393 5.50 -9.84 -3.95
N PHE A 394 6.16 -8.70 -3.77
CA PHE A 394 6.59 -7.86 -4.89
C PHE A 394 8.01 -8.15 -5.38
N ALA A 395 8.93 -8.60 -4.54
CA ALA A 395 10.31 -8.85 -4.98
C ALA A 395 10.45 -10.22 -5.64
N ASP A 396 11.09 -10.25 -6.81
CA ASP A 396 11.55 -11.50 -7.45
C ASP A 396 12.84 -12.01 -6.78
N ALA A 397 13.68 -11.10 -6.27
CA ALA A 397 14.78 -11.41 -5.37
C ALA A 397 15.00 -10.31 -4.33
N ILE A 398 15.58 -10.68 -3.18
CA ILE A 398 15.99 -9.78 -2.10
C ILE A 398 17.47 -10.03 -1.82
N LEU A 399 18.30 -9.00 -1.97
CA LEU A 399 19.75 -9.09 -1.82
C LEU A 399 20.22 -8.32 -0.58
N PHE A 400 21.17 -8.92 0.13
CA PHE A 400 21.89 -8.36 1.26
C PHE A 400 23.41 -8.49 0.98
N PRO A 401 24.26 -7.62 1.56
CA PRO A 401 25.70 -7.76 1.44
C PRO A 401 26.27 -9.14 1.84
N ASP A 402 25.58 -9.87 2.71
CA ASP A 402 25.98 -11.16 3.27
C ASP A 402 25.09 -12.34 2.85
N GLY A 403 24.15 -12.14 1.93
CA GLY A 403 23.30 -13.23 1.43
C GLY A 403 22.19 -12.78 0.50
N SER A 404 21.50 -13.73 -0.14
CA SER A 404 20.42 -13.45 -1.09
C SER A 404 19.28 -14.46 -0.95
N LEU A 405 18.09 -14.03 -1.35
CA LEU A 405 16.87 -14.83 -1.44
C LEU A 405 16.22 -14.56 -2.79
N TRP A 406 15.72 -15.57 -3.49
CA TRP A 406 15.07 -15.39 -4.79
C TRP A 406 13.89 -16.34 -4.96
N ARG A 407 13.02 -15.99 -5.91
CA ARG A 407 11.99 -16.88 -6.43
C ARG A 407 12.58 -17.73 -7.54
N ASP A 408 12.26 -19.01 -7.50
CA ASP A 408 12.65 -19.96 -8.52
C ASP A 408 11.41 -20.74 -8.95
N ALA A 409 11.26 -20.95 -10.25
CA ALA A 409 10.16 -21.67 -10.87
C ALA A 409 10.69 -22.58 -11.98
#